data_AF-A0A066VC43-F1
#
_entry.id   AF-A0A066VC43-F1
#
_cell.length_a   1.000
_cell.length_b   1.000
_cell.length_c   1.000
_cell.angle_alpha   90.00
_cell.angle_beta   90.00
_cell.angle_gamma   90.00
#
_symmetry.space_group_name_H-M   'P 1'
#
loop_
_entity.id
_entity.type
_entity.pdbx_description
1 polymer ?
#
loop_
_entity_poly.entity_id
_entity_poly.type
_entity_poly.pdbx_seq_one_letter_code
_entity_poly.pdbx_strand_id
1 'polypeptide(L)'
;MATQEASASINDALANASISAGHASRCKDDSMQSNIYAIFFSDANLNFALSEWLAVTEYLGVAYEVVPWSSTLSHLASVAPQSREAAQLYSQGSSNKRIHNEQTPEWDSPFVLFHIPAGNEAVERICKRSVAIKDAWELWAEAADHAELHAKLQSPQGNAKWQKYCDERTSWKFDVLNFGYRISEYEQRALFQGFSYMAAALTGDIKMKGAELLVGVVQLHEKGLAAEASKEARRAEKAKTGHITKPQHIFVGRKLQIEFGRDKVDVFDVKKRVYIGNTTMESEMSLRMALMGLAGPGKIIYDPFTGTGSMLHAASLYDAYVLGAEIDVRALRGKELAGPGKTGIMKVAEQYGCTHRYLDCLHMDFTQPAWRKEVYRDQGLFDAIITDPPYGVRAGAKKLGLRANGRHHDGPVIMPDGTPAHLTMDYHPPMRAYHLQDLLTDLMKQSSRLLKDDGRLVFFVPSISEEEDKKTHVPEHPDLVLIAKNYQDFGYWGRILITMRRKRRTDGASGGFASDRNGSDTGGVRHDGFISSSTTSFSRANEDAHEFRNLFHNRSM
;
A
#
# COMPACT_ATOMS: atom_id res chain seq x y z
N MET A 1 0.12 -19.02 -56.10
CA MET A 1 1.48 -18.44 -56.13
C MET A 1 1.36 -16.92 -56.04
N ALA A 2 0.72 -16.44 -54.97
CA ALA A 2 0.33 -15.04 -54.79
C ALA A 2 0.12 -14.80 -53.28
N THR A 3 1.18 -14.96 -52.49
CA THR A 3 1.24 -14.60 -51.05
C THR A 3 2.70 -14.39 -50.60
N GLN A 4 3.52 -13.73 -51.43
CA GLN A 4 4.90 -13.40 -51.06
C GLN A 4 5.35 -11.96 -51.40
N GLU A 5 4.52 -11.14 -52.04
CA GLU A 5 4.89 -9.76 -52.41
C GLU A 5 4.26 -8.66 -51.53
N ALA A 6 3.35 -9.00 -50.61
CA ALA A 6 2.73 -8.02 -49.71
C ALA A 6 3.53 -7.71 -48.44
N SER A 7 4.54 -8.52 -48.10
CA SER A 7 5.37 -8.37 -46.89
C SER A 7 6.64 -7.53 -47.09
N ALA A 8 7.00 -7.19 -48.33
CA ALA A 8 8.19 -6.37 -48.63
C ALA A 8 7.92 -4.86 -48.58
N SER A 9 6.68 -4.41 -48.80
CA SER A 9 6.33 -2.98 -48.89
C SER A 9 6.18 -2.26 -47.54
N ILE A 10 6.14 -2.98 -46.41
CA ILE A 10 5.93 -2.38 -45.08
C ILE A 10 7.29 -2.14 -44.36
N ASN A 11 8.31 -2.93 -44.68
CA ASN A 11 9.64 -2.78 -44.07
C ASN A 11 10.42 -1.59 -44.66
N ASP A 12 10.20 -1.23 -45.93
CA ASP A 12 10.84 -0.06 -46.55
C ASP A 12 10.21 1.28 -46.13
N ALA A 13 8.97 1.27 -45.63
CA ALA A 13 8.31 2.45 -45.05
C ALA A 13 8.81 2.77 -43.62
N LEU A 14 9.38 1.78 -42.91
CA LEU A 14 9.95 1.94 -41.57
C LEU A 14 11.46 2.27 -41.60
N ALA A 15 12.15 1.97 -42.71
CA ALA A 15 13.58 2.28 -42.87
C ALA A 15 13.85 3.75 -43.25
N ASN A 16 12.93 4.41 -43.96
CA ASN A 16 13.09 5.81 -44.40
C ASN A 16 12.62 6.87 -43.37
N ALA A 17 12.12 6.46 -42.20
CA ALA A 17 11.83 7.37 -41.08
C ALA A 17 13.08 7.66 -40.20
N SER A 18 14.24 7.10 -40.54
CA SER A 18 15.45 7.13 -39.71
C SER A 18 16.54 8.08 -40.21
N ILE A 19 16.27 8.97 -41.17
CA ILE A 19 17.22 10.00 -41.64
C ILE A 19 16.50 11.31 -41.94
N SER A 20 16.08 12.02 -40.88
CA SER A 20 15.95 13.48 -40.91
C SER A 20 16.27 14.04 -39.51
N ALA A 21 17.48 13.73 -39.04
CA ALA A 21 18.11 14.45 -37.94
C ALA A 21 18.52 15.84 -38.46
N GLY A 22 17.60 16.80 -38.36
CA GLY A 22 17.84 18.19 -38.73
C GLY A 22 16.68 19.08 -38.31
N HIS A 23 16.94 19.93 -37.29
CA HIS A 23 16.13 21.10 -36.94
C HIS A 23 14.72 20.88 -36.34
N ALA A 24 14.64 20.18 -35.21
CA ALA A 24 13.49 20.31 -34.30
C ALA A 24 13.92 20.26 -32.81
N SER A 25 14.90 21.09 -32.44
CA SER A 25 15.24 21.39 -31.04
C SER A 25 14.60 22.72 -30.67
N ARG A 26 13.40 22.70 -30.07
CA ARG A 26 12.90 23.75 -29.15
C ARG A 26 11.49 23.62 -28.54
N CYS A 27 10.70 22.57 -28.77
CA CYS A 27 9.29 22.59 -28.30
C CYS A 27 8.78 21.37 -27.50
N LYS A 28 9.64 20.47 -26.99
CA LYS A 28 9.19 19.34 -26.15
C LYS A 28 9.49 19.44 -24.65
N ASP A 29 10.29 20.41 -24.19
CA ASP A 29 10.69 20.51 -22.78
C ASP A 29 9.72 21.32 -21.89
N ASP A 30 8.99 22.28 -22.44
CA ASP A 30 8.19 23.21 -21.60
C ASP A 30 6.91 22.57 -21.03
N SER A 31 6.35 21.53 -21.65
CA SER A 31 5.11 20.92 -21.15
C SER A 31 5.35 20.01 -19.94
N MET A 32 6.51 19.36 -19.84
CA MET A 32 6.87 18.49 -18.68
C MET A 32 7.10 19.27 -17.39
N GLN A 33 7.43 20.57 -17.46
CA GLN A 33 7.74 21.37 -16.29
C GLN A 33 6.51 22.00 -15.59
N SER A 34 5.32 21.88 -16.17
CA SER A 34 4.17 22.68 -15.75
C SER A 34 3.41 22.13 -14.53
N ASN A 35 3.49 20.82 -14.24
CA ASN A 35 2.68 20.16 -13.21
C ASN A 35 3.51 19.21 -12.32
N ILE A 36 4.58 19.72 -11.71
CA ILE A 36 5.37 18.98 -10.72
C ILE A 36 4.83 19.28 -9.33
N TYR A 37 4.62 18.23 -8.53
CA TYR A 37 4.11 18.31 -7.18
C TYR A 37 5.06 17.68 -6.19
N ALA A 38 5.34 18.37 -5.08
CA ALA A 38 5.97 17.77 -3.92
C ALA A 38 4.89 17.18 -3.02
N ILE A 39 4.97 15.88 -2.74
CA ILE A 39 4.03 15.16 -1.88
C ILE A 39 4.75 14.76 -0.60
N PHE A 40 4.22 15.16 0.55
CA PHE A 40 4.72 14.79 1.86
C PHE A 40 3.94 13.62 2.42
N PHE A 41 4.61 12.48 2.62
CA PHE A 41 4.03 11.29 3.20
C PHE A 41 4.18 11.25 4.73
N SER A 42 3.31 10.50 5.39
CA SER A 42 3.29 10.36 6.84
C SER A 42 4.43 9.53 7.39
N ASP A 43 4.89 8.57 6.60
CA ASP A 43 5.79 7.51 7.01
C ASP A 43 7.24 7.92 6.77
N ALA A 44 8.13 7.47 7.66
CA ALA A 44 9.57 7.58 7.42
C ALA A 44 10.03 6.54 6.38
N ASN A 45 9.43 5.34 6.37
CA ASN A 45 9.66 4.33 5.36
C ASN A 45 8.54 4.41 4.32
N LEU A 46 8.90 4.80 3.10
CA LEU A 46 7.92 5.07 2.03
C LEU A 46 7.37 3.83 1.34
N ASN A 47 7.81 2.61 1.66
CA ASN A 47 7.39 1.40 0.95
C ASN A 47 5.85 1.25 0.94
N PHE A 48 5.23 1.36 2.12
CA PHE A 48 3.77 1.33 2.23
C PHE A 48 3.11 2.52 1.54
N ALA A 49 3.63 3.73 1.75
CA ALA A 49 3.08 4.95 1.19
C ALA A 49 3.09 4.96 -0.35
N LEU A 50 4.17 4.46 -0.98
CA LEU A 50 4.30 4.35 -2.43
C LEU A 50 3.46 3.21 -3.01
N SER A 51 3.32 2.10 -2.29
CA SER A 51 2.42 1.03 -2.67
C SER A 51 0.95 1.49 -2.62
N GLU A 52 0.58 2.25 -1.60
CA GLU A 52 -0.74 2.90 -1.51
C GLU A 52 -0.93 3.92 -2.64
N TRP A 53 0.06 4.78 -2.89
CA TRP A 53 0.05 5.76 -3.98
C TRP A 53 -0.24 5.10 -5.33
N LEU A 54 0.45 3.99 -5.65
CA LEU A 54 0.22 3.23 -6.87
C LEU A 54 -1.22 2.75 -6.97
N ALA A 55 -1.76 2.19 -5.90
CA ALA A 55 -3.14 1.68 -5.90
C ALA A 55 -4.18 2.82 -6.03
N VAL A 56 -3.94 3.96 -5.36
CA VAL A 56 -4.81 5.14 -5.44
C VAL A 56 -4.82 5.73 -6.85
N THR A 57 -3.65 5.91 -7.46
CA THR A 57 -3.51 6.46 -8.80
C THR A 57 -4.04 5.51 -9.88
N GLU A 58 -3.81 4.20 -9.74
CA GLU A 58 -4.41 3.17 -10.60
C GLU A 58 -5.94 3.20 -10.52
N TYR A 59 -6.50 3.22 -9.30
CA TYR A 59 -7.94 3.31 -9.10
C TYR A 59 -8.55 4.55 -9.74
N LEU A 60 -7.87 5.70 -9.63
CA LEU A 60 -8.34 6.97 -10.16
C LEU A 60 -8.07 7.14 -11.67
N GLY A 61 -7.28 6.26 -12.29
CA GLY A 61 -6.84 6.39 -13.68
C GLY A 61 -5.91 7.59 -13.90
N VAL A 62 -5.14 7.99 -12.89
CA VAL A 62 -4.23 9.14 -12.96
C VAL A 62 -2.84 8.66 -13.34
N ALA A 63 -2.32 9.20 -14.45
CA ALA A 63 -0.93 9.00 -14.84
C ALA A 63 -0.01 9.93 -14.03
N TYR A 64 1.15 9.41 -13.63
CA TYR A 64 2.19 10.18 -12.97
C TYR A 64 3.57 9.65 -13.37
N GLU A 65 4.58 10.48 -13.13
CA GLU A 65 5.98 10.11 -13.20
C GLU A 65 6.69 10.58 -11.94
N VAL A 66 7.55 9.74 -11.37
CA VAL A 66 8.42 10.14 -10.25
C VAL A 66 9.55 11.00 -10.80
N VAL A 67 9.76 12.17 -10.19
CA VAL A 67 10.82 13.11 -10.56
C VAL A 67 11.92 13.08 -9.49
N PRO A 68 13.20 12.92 -9.85
CA PRO A 68 14.28 13.04 -8.90
C PRO A 68 14.52 14.51 -8.53
N TRP A 69 14.96 14.78 -7.30
CA TRP A 69 15.44 16.09 -6.89
C TRP A 69 16.71 16.48 -7.67
N SER A 70 16.95 17.76 -7.93
CA SER A 70 18.14 18.22 -8.65
C SER A 70 19.44 17.92 -7.90
N SER A 71 19.37 17.88 -6.56
CA SER A 71 20.47 17.42 -5.70
C SER A 71 20.79 15.94 -5.94
N THR A 72 19.77 15.09 -6.07
CA THR A 72 19.93 13.66 -6.40
C THR A 72 20.55 13.47 -7.77
N LEU A 73 20.10 14.22 -8.78
CA LEU A 73 20.70 14.17 -10.12
C LEU A 73 22.17 14.60 -10.11
N SER A 74 22.49 15.68 -9.39
CA SER A 74 23.88 16.15 -9.22
C SER A 74 24.76 15.10 -8.54
N HIS A 75 24.25 14.45 -7.49
CA HIS A 75 24.95 13.36 -6.81
C HIS A 75 25.17 12.17 -7.75
N LEU A 76 24.12 11.67 -8.41
CA LEU A 76 24.24 10.52 -9.31
C LEU A 76 25.17 10.78 -10.50
N ALA A 77 25.21 12.02 -11.02
CA ALA A 77 26.14 12.41 -12.07
C ALA A 77 27.62 12.40 -11.61
N SER A 78 27.85 12.59 -10.31
CA SER A 78 29.17 12.57 -9.67
C SER A 78 29.68 11.15 -9.35
N VAL A 79 28.79 10.15 -9.33
CA VAL A 79 29.14 8.74 -9.09
C VAL A 79 29.37 8.01 -10.43
N ALA A 80 30.26 7.02 -10.42
CA ALA A 80 30.83 6.30 -11.59
C ALA A 80 29.81 5.86 -12.69
N PRO A 81 30.27 5.51 -13.92
CA PRO A 81 29.42 5.39 -15.12
C PRO A 81 28.21 4.46 -15.03
N GLN A 82 28.26 3.39 -14.23
CA GLN A 82 27.14 2.45 -14.04
C GLN A 82 25.95 3.08 -13.28
N SER A 83 26.21 4.11 -12.46
CA SER A 83 25.18 4.88 -11.73
C SER A 83 24.48 5.93 -12.61
N ARG A 84 25.07 6.27 -13.76
CA ARG A 84 24.43 7.15 -14.76
C ARG A 84 23.28 6.47 -15.48
N GLU A 85 23.36 5.15 -15.66
CA GLU A 85 22.28 4.34 -16.23
C GLU A 85 21.11 4.24 -15.25
N ALA A 86 21.37 4.07 -13.95
CA ALA A 86 20.34 4.17 -12.91
C ALA A 86 19.69 5.58 -12.90
N ALA A 87 20.47 6.66 -12.95
CA ALA A 87 19.96 8.03 -13.04
C ALA A 87 19.16 8.29 -14.33
N GLN A 88 19.57 7.74 -15.46
CA GLN A 88 18.81 7.76 -16.72
C GLN A 88 17.50 6.98 -16.60
N LEU A 89 17.51 5.80 -15.98
CA LEU A 89 16.32 5.00 -15.75
C LEU A 89 15.34 5.69 -14.77
N TYR A 90 15.83 6.40 -13.75
CA TYR A 90 15.02 7.22 -12.85
C TYR A 90 14.46 8.49 -13.51
N SER A 91 15.24 9.16 -14.36
CA SER A 91 14.83 10.40 -15.06
C SER A 91 13.90 10.17 -16.25
N GLN A 92 13.83 8.95 -16.78
CA GLN A 92 12.94 8.58 -17.91
C GLN A 92 11.49 8.26 -17.50
N GLY A 93 11.07 8.63 -16.28
CA GLY A 93 9.68 8.48 -15.84
C GLY A 93 9.30 7.03 -15.50
N SER A 94 9.10 6.77 -14.22
CA SER A 94 8.43 5.53 -13.78
C SER A 94 6.95 5.62 -14.15
N SER A 95 6.57 5.22 -15.36
CA SER A 95 5.17 4.91 -15.65
C SER A 95 4.65 3.84 -14.68
N ASN A 96 3.33 3.70 -14.51
CA ASN A 96 2.61 2.77 -13.62
C ASN A 96 3.09 1.28 -13.62
N LYS A 97 4.08 0.91 -14.41
CA LYS A 97 4.66 -0.42 -14.59
C LYS A 97 5.88 -0.74 -13.71
N ARG A 98 6.48 0.21 -12.99
CA ARG A 98 7.85 0.05 -12.44
C ARG A 98 7.99 -0.16 -10.93
N ILE A 99 6.93 -0.19 -10.14
CA ILE A 99 7.03 -0.48 -8.70
C ILE A 99 7.07 -1.99 -8.49
N HIS A 100 8.07 -2.68 -9.04
CA HIS A 100 8.32 -4.11 -8.82
C HIS A 100 9.78 -4.44 -8.56
N ASN A 101 10.64 -3.45 -8.27
CA ASN A 101 12.03 -3.77 -8.01
C ASN A 101 12.22 -4.15 -6.53
N GLU A 102 12.84 -5.31 -6.30
CA GLU A 102 13.19 -5.88 -4.99
C GLU A 102 14.21 -5.03 -4.21
N GLN A 103 14.68 -3.94 -4.82
CA GLN A 103 15.49 -2.89 -4.22
C GLN A 103 14.80 -1.55 -4.46
N THR A 104 13.72 -1.29 -3.72
CA THR A 104 13.23 0.09 -3.56
C THR A 104 14.40 0.93 -3.06
N PRO A 105 14.78 2.04 -3.73
CA PRO A 105 15.79 2.92 -3.17
C PRO A 105 15.31 3.35 -1.79
N GLU A 106 16.16 3.29 -0.78
CA GLU A 106 15.83 3.84 0.54
C GLU A 106 15.58 5.34 0.33
N TRP A 107 14.31 5.74 0.40
CA TRP A 107 13.92 7.12 0.29
C TRP A 107 14.20 7.79 1.64
N ASP A 108 15.36 8.42 1.78
CA ASP A 108 15.78 9.13 3.01
C ASP A 108 14.93 10.37 3.33
N SER A 109 14.00 10.72 2.44
CA SER A 109 13.09 11.86 2.58
C SER A 109 11.64 11.41 2.46
N PRO A 110 10.74 11.85 3.35
CA PRO A 110 9.30 11.59 3.22
C PRO A 110 8.65 12.44 2.11
N PHE A 111 9.42 13.24 1.39
CA PHE A 111 8.97 14.07 0.28
C PHE A 111 9.36 13.43 -1.06
N VAL A 112 8.38 13.25 -1.93
CA VAL A 112 8.59 12.73 -3.28
C VAL A 112 8.02 13.72 -4.29
N LEU A 113 8.77 13.98 -5.36
CA LEU A 113 8.28 14.77 -6.48
C LEU A 113 7.57 13.87 -7.49
N PHE A 114 6.38 14.30 -7.91
CA PHE A 114 5.61 13.66 -8.97
C PHE A 114 5.25 14.67 -10.04
N HIS A 115 5.55 14.35 -11.29
CA HIS A 115 4.95 15.01 -12.43
C HIS A 115 3.58 14.38 -12.69
N ILE A 116 2.51 15.18 -12.61
CA ILE A 116 1.13 14.73 -12.76
C ILE A 116 0.47 15.57 -13.86
N PRO A 117 0.46 15.09 -15.12
CA PRO A 117 0.00 15.89 -16.26
C PRO A 117 -1.44 16.43 -16.11
N ALA A 118 -2.29 15.69 -15.40
CA ALA A 118 -3.69 16.06 -15.15
C ALA A 118 -3.86 17.25 -14.16
N GLY A 119 -2.79 17.71 -13.52
CA GLY A 119 -2.79 18.93 -12.72
C GLY A 119 -3.50 18.80 -11.36
N ASN A 120 -3.91 19.95 -10.80
CA ASN A 120 -4.30 20.08 -9.39
C ASN A 120 -5.53 19.24 -9.01
N GLU A 121 -6.52 19.12 -9.89
CA GLU A 121 -7.75 18.35 -9.61
C GLU A 121 -7.43 16.86 -9.40
N ALA A 122 -6.49 16.32 -10.17
CA ALA A 122 -6.04 14.94 -10.00
C ALA A 122 -5.30 14.77 -8.66
N VAL A 123 -4.43 15.72 -8.29
CA VAL A 123 -3.74 15.72 -6.99
C VAL A 123 -4.73 15.79 -5.84
N GLU A 124 -5.74 16.65 -5.94
CA GLU A 124 -6.80 16.75 -4.93
C GLU A 124 -7.53 15.43 -4.73
N ARG A 125 -7.91 14.75 -5.82
CA ARG A 125 -8.54 13.43 -5.77
C ARG A 125 -7.64 12.36 -5.15
N ILE A 126 -6.33 12.39 -5.45
CA ILE A 126 -5.34 11.49 -4.83
C ILE A 126 -5.26 11.76 -3.32
N CYS A 127 -5.07 13.02 -2.92
CA CYS A 127 -4.93 13.43 -1.52
C CYS A 127 -6.18 13.13 -0.68
N LYS A 128 -7.39 13.34 -1.23
CA LYS A 128 -8.66 13.02 -0.56
C LYS A 128 -8.84 11.52 -0.31
N ARG A 129 -8.31 10.69 -1.22
CA ARG A 129 -8.45 9.24 -1.18
C ARG A 129 -7.36 8.56 -0.35
N SER A 130 -6.13 9.05 -0.41
CA SER A 130 -4.97 8.51 0.32
C SER A 130 -5.03 8.81 1.81
N VAL A 131 -4.53 7.90 2.63
CA VAL A 131 -4.33 8.07 4.08
C VAL A 131 -2.87 8.30 4.46
N ALA A 132 -1.93 8.01 3.54
CA ALA A 132 -0.50 8.22 3.73
C ALA A 132 -0.03 9.66 3.46
N ILE A 133 -0.79 10.49 2.76
CA ILE A 133 -0.37 11.87 2.42
C ILE A 133 -0.72 12.83 3.56
N LYS A 134 0.26 13.66 3.96
CA LYS A 134 0.11 14.75 4.94
C LYS A 134 -0.15 16.10 4.29
N ASP A 135 0.58 16.42 3.23
CA ASP A 135 0.50 17.71 2.54
C ASP A 135 0.98 17.57 1.08
N ALA A 136 0.60 18.54 0.24
CA ALA A 136 1.01 18.61 -1.16
C ALA A 136 1.29 20.07 -1.59
N TRP A 137 2.28 20.24 -2.47
CA TRP A 137 2.64 21.54 -3.03
C TRP A 137 2.77 21.47 -4.55
N GLU A 138 2.20 22.44 -5.27
CA GLU A 138 2.58 22.72 -6.66
C GLU A 138 3.96 23.39 -6.66
N LEU A 139 4.95 22.71 -7.25
CA LEU A 139 6.35 23.09 -7.16
C LEU A 139 6.69 24.29 -8.07
N TRP A 140 7.20 25.36 -7.47
CA TRP A 140 7.69 26.53 -8.22
C TRP A 140 9.19 26.43 -8.47
N ALA A 141 9.96 26.16 -7.42
CA ALA A 141 11.40 25.96 -7.50
C ALA A 141 11.90 25.07 -6.36
N GLU A 142 13.01 24.39 -6.60
CA GLU A 142 13.80 23.70 -5.59
C GLU A 142 15.29 23.94 -5.82
N ALA A 143 16.09 23.86 -4.76
CA ALA A 143 17.55 23.96 -4.82
C ALA A 143 18.24 23.37 -3.59
N ALA A 144 19.56 23.23 -3.66
CA ALA A 144 20.39 22.83 -2.51
C ALA A 144 20.65 24.00 -1.54
N ASP A 145 20.47 25.25 -1.96
CA ASP A 145 20.58 26.43 -1.09
C ASP A 145 19.71 27.61 -1.49
N HIS A 146 19.64 28.59 -0.58
CA HIS A 146 18.81 29.78 -0.75
C HIS A 146 19.21 30.65 -1.93
N ALA A 147 20.50 30.81 -2.21
CA ALA A 147 20.95 31.70 -3.27
C ALA A 147 20.50 31.16 -4.64
N GLU A 148 20.72 29.86 -4.87
CA GLU A 148 20.25 29.18 -6.07
C GLU A 148 18.71 29.18 -6.16
N LEU A 149 18.01 28.92 -5.05
CA LEU A 149 16.55 28.94 -4.99
C LEU A 149 15.97 30.29 -5.41
N HIS A 150 16.49 31.39 -4.83
CA HIS A 150 16.04 32.74 -5.15
C HIS A 150 16.36 33.11 -6.60
N ALA A 151 17.50 32.68 -7.14
CA ALA A 151 17.84 32.87 -8.55
C ALA A 151 16.85 32.12 -9.47
N LYS A 152 16.51 30.85 -9.15
CA LYS A 152 15.51 30.08 -9.88
C LYS A 152 14.13 30.73 -9.84
N LEU A 153 13.68 31.22 -8.68
CA LEU A 153 12.39 31.89 -8.53
C LEU A 153 12.29 33.24 -9.26
N GLN A 154 13.40 33.95 -9.43
CA GLN A 154 13.47 35.23 -10.15
C GLN A 154 13.74 35.07 -11.65
N SER A 155 14.15 33.88 -12.10
CA SER A 155 14.26 33.56 -13.53
C SER A 155 12.89 33.71 -14.24
N PRO A 156 12.84 34.04 -15.53
CA PRO A 156 11.57 34.18 -16.26
C PRO A 156 10.63 32.97 -16.11
N GLN A 157 11.19 31.75 -16.11
CA GLN A 157 10.43 30.50 -15.95
C GLN A 157 9.88 30.34 -14.52
N GLY A 158 10.72 30.51 -13.50
CA GLY A 158 10.28 30.40 -12.10
C GLY A 158 9.29 31.49 -11.72
N ASN A 159 9.54 32.70 -12.22
CA ASN A 159 8.71 33.88 -12.02
C ASN A 159 7.28 33.67 -12.58
N ALA A 160 7.16 33.14 -13.80
CA ALA A 160 5.87 32.83 -14.42
C ALA A 160 5.02 31.83 -13.61
N LYS A 161 5.64 30.92 -12.84
CA LYS A 161 4.92 29.93 -12.03
C LYS A 161 4.18 30.53 -10.84
N TRP A 162 4.72 31.59 -10.23
CA TRP A 162 4.11 32.19 -9.04
C TRP A 162 3.43 33.54 -9.31
N GLN A 163 3.88 34.31 -10.31
CA GLN A 163 3.26 35.61 -10.65
C GLN A 163 1.81 35.48 -11.12
N LYS A 164 1.41 34.33 -11.68
CA LYS A 164 0.02 34.06 -12.04
C LYS A 164 -0.96 34.09 -10.85
N TYR A 165 -0.45 34.08 -9.62
CA TYR A 165 -1.23 34.20 -8.38
C TYR A 165 -1.16 35.60 -7.74
N CYS A 166 -0.43 36.54 -8.34
CA CYS A 166 -0.35 37.93 -7.90
C CYS A 166 -1.60 38.69 -8.34
N ASP A 167 -2.68 38.56 -7.57
CA ASP A 167 -3.92 39.33 -7.70
C ASP A 167 -4.17 40.09 -6.40
N GLU A 168 -4.49 41.38 -6.49
CA GLU A 168 -4.83 42.26 -5.35
C GLU A 168 -6.00 41.72 -4.50
N ARG A 169 -6.87 40.92 -5.11
CA ARG A 169 -8.02 40.31 -4.41
C ARG A 169 -7.65 39.02 -3.68
N THR A 170 -6.51 38.41 -4.01
CA THR A 170 -6.09 37.14 -3.43
C THR A 170 -5.31 37.38 -2.14
N SER A 171 -5.92 37.01 -1.03
CA SER A 171 -5.24 37.03 0.27
C SER A 171 -4.18 35.95 0.37
N TRP A 172 -3.05 36.24 1.00
CA TRP A 172 -1.90 35.33 1.00
C TRP A 172 -1.14 35.30 2.32
N LYS A 173 -0.34 34.23 2.51
CA LYS A 173 0.70 34.16 3.55
C LYS A 173 1.84 33.24 3.13
N PHE A 174 2.99 33.42 3.77
CA PHE A 174 4.02 32.37 3.79
C PHE A 174 3.65 31.28 4.81
N ASP A 175 3.87 30.03 4.43
CA ASP A 175 3.77 28.86 5.30
C ASP A 175 5.11 28.14 5.30
N VAL A 176 5.82 28.10 6.43
CA VAL A 176 7.17 27.55 6.52
C VAL A 176 7.14 26.20 7.20
N LEU A 177 7.69 25.17 6.53
CA LEU A 177 7.88 23.84 7.08
C LEU A 177 9.37 23.52 7.16
N ASN A 178 9.88 23.36 8.38
CA ASN A 178 11.25 22.92 8.61
C ASN A 178 11.25 21.46 9.06
N PHE A 179 11.75 20.58 8.20
CA PHE A 179 11.83 19.16 8.48
C PHE A 179 13.20 18.82 9.08
N GLY A 180 13.20 18.14 10.23
CA GLY A 180 14.44 17.77 10.94
C GLY A 180 15.11 18.92 11.71
N TYR A 181 14.55 20.13 11.68
CA TYR A 181 15.13 21.30 12.34
C TYR A 181 14.06 22.23 12.92
N ARG A 182 14.36 22.87 14.05
CA ARG A 182 13.51 23.91 14.65
C ARG A 182 14.17 25.27 14.44
N ILE A 183 13.59 26.05 13.53
CA ILE A 183 14.01 27.41 13.23
C ILE A 183 13.72 28.36 14.41
N SER A 184 14.60 29.34 14.63
CA SER A 184 14.34 30.46 15.56
C SER A 184 13.56 31.60 14.91
N GLU A 185 12.96 32.48 15.71
CA GLU A 185 12.22 33.65 15.20
C GLU A 185 13.09 34.58 14.35
N TYR A 186 14.37 34.74 14.73
CA TYR A 186 15.33 35.54 13.98
C TYR A 186 15.57 34.95 12.59
N GLU A 187 15.81 33.65 12.52
CA GLU A 187 16.06 32.94 11.26
C GLU A 187 14.81 32.92 10.38
N GLN A 188 13.64 32.73 10.98
CA GLN A 188 12.37 32.81 10.25
C GLN A 188 12.13 34.21 9.67
N ARG A 189 12.48 35.27 10.41
CA ARG A 189 12.40 36.64 9.90
C ARG A 189 13.39 36.88 8.76
N ALA A 190 14.62 36.41 8.90
CA ALA A 190 15.64 36.51 7.85
C ALA A 190 15.20 35.76 6.58
N LEU A 191 14.62 34.57 6.73
CA LEU A 191 14.03 33.79 5.65
C LEU A 191 12.97 34.62 4.89
N PHE A 192 12.02 35.23 5.62
CA PHE A 192 10.97 36.05 5.00
C PHE A 192 11.52 37.31 4.32
N GLN A 193 12.53 37.96 4.88
CA GLN A 193 13.18 39.11 4.24
C GLN A 193 13.84 38.72 2.90
N GLY A 194 14.36 37.50 2.80
CA GLY A 194 14.88 36.94 1.55
C GLY A 194 13.83 36.85 0.43
N PHE A 195 12.54 36.72 0.76
CA PHE A 195 11.43 36.70 -0.20
C PHE A 195 10.75 38.07 -0.41
N SER A 196 11.40 39.17 -0.01
CA SER A 196 10.85 40.53 -0.15
C SER A 196 10.43 40.88 -1.58
N TYR A 197 11.13 40.38 -2.60
CA TYR A 197 10.75 40.56 -4.01
C TYR A 197 9.41 39.91 -4.37
N MET A 198 9.09 38.75 -3.77
CA MET A 198 7.77 38.11 -3.95
C MET A 198 6.70 38.85 -3.18
N ALA A 199 7.00 39.26 -1.94
CA ALA A 199 6.08 40.02 -1.11
C ALA A 199 5.70 41.37 -1.74
N ALA A 200 6.64 42.02 -2.45
CA ALA A 200 6.37 43.25 -3.18
C ALA A 200 5.45 43.04 -4.40
N ALA A 201 5.47 41.84 -5.00
CA ALA A 201 4.64 41.51 -6.16
C ALA A 201 3.27 40.91 -5.77
N LEU A 202 3.16 40.26 -4.62
CA LEU A 202 1.90 39.77 -4.06
C LEU A 202 1.16 40.92 -3.36
N THR A 203 0.42 41.70 -4.15
CA THR A 203 -0.22 42.95 -3.70
C THR A 203 -1.49 42.75 -2.87
N GLY A 204 -2.04 41.53 -2.80
CA GLY A 204 -3.22 41.23 -1.98
C GLY A 204 -2.96 41.22 -0.47
N ASP A 205 -4.04 41.16 0.31
CA ASP A 205 -3.99 41.24 1.78
C ASP A 205 -3.25 40.06 2.43
N ILE A 206 -2.37 40.35 3.39
CA ILE A 206 -1.73 39.30 4.20
C ILE A 206 -2.71 38.82 5.28
N LYS A 207 -3.15 37.56 5.17
CA LYS A 207 -4.04 36.92 6.17
C LYS A 207 -3.35 35.74 6.84
N MET A 208 -3.16 35.80 8.15
CA MET A 208 -2.50 34.72 8.89
C MET A 208 -3.35 33.44 9.01
N LYS A 209 -4.68 33.57 8.94
CA LYS A 209 -5.65 32.48 8.96
C LYS A 209 -6.58 32.60 7.76
N GLY A 210 -6.87 31.47 7.09
CA GLY A 210 -7.80 31.43 5.96
C GLY A 210 -7.35 32.24 4.74
N ALA A 211 -6.04 32.41 4.51
CA ALA A 211 -5.53 32.98 3.27
C ALA A 211 -5.84 32.05 2.09
N GLU A 212 -6.13 32.63 0.93
CA GLU A 212 -6.42 31.88 -0.31
C GLU A 212 -5.15 31.31 -0.93
N LEU A 213 -4.05 32.06 -0.89
CA LEU A 213 -2.74 31.60 -1.35
C LEU A 213 -1.80 31.30 -0.18
N LEU A 214 -1.36 30.04 -0.11
CA LEU A 214 -0.33 29.60 0.82
C LEU A 214 0.99 29.41 0.07
N VAL A 215 1.93 30.34 0.25
CA VAL A 215 3.29 30.20 -0.29
C VAL A 215 4.10 29.32 0.65
N GLY A 216 4.18 28.04 0.32
CA GLY A 216 4.90 27.03 1.09
C GLY A 216 6.40 27.15 0.86
N VAL A 217 7.16 27.33 1.95
CA VAL A 217 8.63 27.28 1.95
C VAL A 217 9.04 26.11 2.81
N VAL A 218 9.64 25.09 2.20
CA VAL A 218 10.00 23.85 2.89
C VAL A 218 11.51 23.68 2.90
N GLN A 219 12.08 23.51 4.09
CA GLN A 219 13.50 23.25 4.30
C GLN A 219 13.70 21.84 4.86
N LEU A 220 14.51 21.03 4.18
CA LEU A 220 14.87 19.67 4.60
C LEU A 220 16.27 19.68 5.20
N HIS A 221 16.37 19.27 6.46
CA HIS A 221 17.62 19.12 7.18
C HIS A 221 17.85 17.63 7.51
N GLU A 222 19.08 17.16 7.36
CA GLU A 222 19.46 15.79 7.71
C GLU A 222 19.31 15.55 9.22
N LYS A 223 18.73 14.41 9.60
CA LYS A 223 18.52 14.05 11.02
C LYS A 223 19.82 13.67 11.75
N GLY A 224 20.90 13.33 11.03
CA GLY A 224 22.10 12.70 11.59
C GLY A 224 23.13 13.65 12.20
N LEU A 225 23.67 14.59 11.43
CA LEU A 225 24.83 15.38 11.89
C LEU A 225 24.46 16.40 12.98
N ALA A 226 23.24 16.93 12.97
CA ALA A 226 22.83 17.87 13.99
C ALA A 226 22.64 17.18 15.34
N ALA A 227 22.04 15.99 15.39
CA ALA A 227 21.67 15.32 16.65
C ALA A 227 22.89 14.75 17.40
N GLU A 228 23.92 14.31 16.68
CA GLU A 228 25.16 13.76 17.25
C GLU A 228 26.25 14.80 17.49
N ALA A 229 26.18 15.98 16.86
CA ALA A 229 27.15 17.05 17.13
C ALA A 229 27.07 17.52 18.59
N SER A 230 28.23 17.57 19.26
CA SER A 230 28.33 18.09 20.63
C SER A 230 27.76 19.51 20.71
N LYS A 231 27.30 19.90 21.92
CA LYS A 231 26.82 21.27 22.15
C LYS A 231 27.86 22.34 21.77
N GLU A 232 29.15 22.04 21.88
CA GLU A 232 30.23 22.94 21.44
C GLU A 232 30.30 23.07 19.92
N ALA A 233 30.20 21.96 19.17
CA ALA A 233 30.22 21.99 17.69
C ALA A 233 29.04 22.79 17.12
N ARG A 234 27.84 22.61 17.69
CA ARG A 234 26.65 23.42 17.35
C ARG A 234 26.83 24.91 17.64
N ARG A 235 27.53 25.27 18.72
CA ARG A 235 27.83 26.66 19.08
C ARG A 235 28.88 27.28 18.16
N ALA A 236 29.91 26.52 17.77
CA ALA A 236 30.94 26.96 16.85
C ALA A 236 30.38 27.19 15.43
N GLU A 237 29.57 26.27 14.92
CA GLU A 237 28.92 26.40 13.61
C GLU A 237 27.98 27.62 13.57
N LYS A 238 27.17 27.80 14.62
CA LYS A 238 26.29 28.97 14.79
C LYS A 238 27.06 30.28 14.87
N ALA A 239 28.20 30.31 15.56
CA ALA A 239 29.07 31.48 15.63
C ALA A 239 29.71 31.84 14.28
N LYS A 240 29.89 30.85 13.40
CA LYS A 240 30.55 31.00 12.10
C LYS A 240 29.58 31.31 10.95
N THR A 241 28.40 30.70 10.95
CA THR A 241 27.44 30.76 9.84
C THR A 241 26.14 31.49 10.20
N GLY A 242 25.93 31.82 11.47
CA GLY A 242 24.65 32.37 11.97
C GLY A 242 23.55 31.32 12.16
N HIS A 243 23.74 30.10 11.63
CA HIS A 243 22.80 28.99 11.66
C HIS A 243 23.44 27.74 12.28
N ILE A 244 22.63 26.84 12.87
CA ILE A 244 23.17 25.58 13.45
C ILE A 244 23.42 24.53 12.35
N THR A 245 22.61 24.50 11.29
CA THR A 245 22.80 23.62 10.12
C THR A 245 22.26 24.28 8.85
N LYS A 246 22.99 24.16 7.73
CA LYS A 246 22.48 24.52 6.40
C LYS A 246 21.44 23.47 5.98
N PRO A 247 20.26 23.87 5.45
CA PRO A 247 19.35 22.91 4.84
C PRO A 247 20.04 22.21 3.66
N GLN A 248 19.80 20.92 3.50
CA GLN A 248 20.34 20.16 2.36
C GLN A 248 19.53 20.38 1.10
N HIS A 249 18.24 20.67 1.30
CA HIS A 249 17.32 20.85 0.22
C HIS A 249 16.21 21.82 0.62
N ILE A 250 15.83 22.68 -0.31
CA ILE A 250 14.81 23.69 -0.08
C ILE A 250 13.91 23.71 -1.31
N PHE A 251 12.60 23.76 -1.08
CA PHE A 251 11.67 24.00 -2.16
C PHE A 251 10.60 25.02 -1.79
N VAL A 252 10.11 25.71 -2.81
CA VAL A 252 9.04 26.69 -2.71
C VAL A 252 7.95 26.32 -3.71
N GLY A 253 6.71 26.44 -3.25
CA GLY A 253 5.55 26.13 -4.07
C GLY A 253 4.26 26.64 -3.45
N ARG A 254 3.16 26.53 -4.20
CA ARG A 254 1.83 26.75 -3.64
C ARG A 254 1.44 25.54 -2.82
N LYS A 255 1.29 25.71 -1.51
CA LYS A 255 0.70 24.65 -0.66
C LYS A 255 -0.76 24.50 -1.02
N LEU A 256 -1.15 23.29 -1.39
CA LEU A 256 -2.53 23.02 -1.81
C LEU A 256 -3.43 22.92 -0.58
N GLN A 257 -4.53 23.67 -0.59
CA GLN A 257 -5.52 23.65 0.49
C GLN A 257 -6.56 22.55 0.19
N ILE A 258 -6.20 21.31 0.51
CA ILE A 258 -6.97 20.11 0.19
C ILE A 258 -7.45 19.46 1.50
N GLU A 259 -8.63 18.82 1.45
CA GLU A 259 -9.05 17.86 2.46
C GLU A 259 -8.26 16.56 2.28
N PHE A 260 -7.46 16.16 3.27
CA PHE A 260 -6.65 14.96 3.19
C PHE A 260 -7.42 13.75 3.72
N GLY A 261 -7.29 12.62 3.04
CA GLY A 261 -7.93 11.38 3.47
C GLY A 261 -7.39 10.83 4.80
N ARG A 262 -6.25 11.35 5.28
CA ARG A 262 -5.63 10.97 6.54
C ARG A 262 -6.54 11.13 7.76
N ASP A 263 -7.47 12.08 7.75
CA ASP A 263 -8.44 12.27 8.84
C ASP A 263 -9.32 11.02 9.06
N LYS A 264 -9.47 10.16 8.03
CA LYS A 264 -10.16 8.87 8.13
C LYS A 264 -9.48 7.91 9.12
N VAL A 265 -8.18 8.04 9.36
CA VAL A 265 -7.45 7.21 10.34
C VAL A 265 -7.98 7.46 11.75
N ASP A 266 -8.24 8.73 12.10
CA ASP A 266 -8.76 9.10 13.42
C ASP A 266 -10.24 8.73 13.59
N VAL A 267 -11.02 8.72 12.51
CA VAL A 267 -12.40 8.21 12.51
C VAL A 267 -12.43 6.73 12.87
N PHE A 268 -11.47 5.96 12.36
CA PHE A 268 -11.37 4.52 12.54
C PHE A 268 -10.56 4.09 13.75
N ASP A 269 -10.07 5.02 14.59
CA ASP A 269 -9.24 4.71 15.76
C ASP A 269 -9.87 3.56 16.55
N VAL A 270 -9.12 2.47 16.70
CA VAL A 270 -9.55 1.24 17.38
C VAL A 270 -10.07 1.54 18.78
N LYS A 271 -9.55 2.56 19.46
CA LYS A 271 -10.00 2.97 20.80
C LYS A 271 -11.43 3.51 20.84
N LYS A 272 -11.92 4.05 19.71
CA LYS A 272 -13.29 4.61 19.58
C LYS A 272 -14.30 3.55 19.11
N ARG A 273 -13.85 2.35 18.75
CA ARG A 273 -14.67 1.31 18.13
C ARG A 273 -15.57 0.63 19.17
N VAL A 274 -16.88 0.53 18.89
CA VAL A 274 -17.87 -0.07 19.80
C VAL A 274 -17.67 -1.57 20.06
N TYR A 275 -16.95 -2.26 19.17
CA TYR A 275 -16.60 -3.67 19.33
C TYR A 275 -15.16 -3.92 18.88
N ILE A 276 -14.38 -4.50 19.78
CA ILE A 276 -12.99 -4.92 19.56
C ILE A 276 -12.79 -6.36 20.04
N GLY A 277 -11.83 -7.04 19.45
CA GLY A 277 -11.42 -8.40 19.80
C GLY A 277 -9.96 -8.65 19.46
N ASN A 278 -9.45 -9.83 19.77
CA ASN A 278 -8.03 -10.16 19.59
C ASN A 278 -7.57 -10.08 18.12
N THR A 279 -8.50 -10.21 17.17
CA THR A 279 -8.27 -10.13 15.73
C THR A 279 -8.57 -8.76 15.14
N THR A 280 -8.77 -7.73 15.97
CA THR A 280 -8.91 -6.35 15.47
C THR A 280 -7.57 -5.84 14.93
N MET A 281 -7.61 -5.35 13.68
CA MET A 281 -6.48 -4.75 12.98
C MET A 281 -6.41 -3.26 13.28
N GLU A 282 -5.21 -2.66 13.25
CA GLU A 282 -5.06 -1.23 13.37
C GLU A 282 -5.70 -0.47 12.18
N SER A 283 -6.17 0.74 12.46
CA SER A 283 -7.01 1.56 11.58
C SER A 283 -6.31 1.94 10.29
N GLU A 284 -5.09 2.49 10.39
CA GLU A 284 -4.31 2.94 9.24
C GLU A 284 -4.04 1.79 8.28
N MET A 285 -3.58 0.65 8.78
CA MET A 285 -3.30 -0.51 7.93
C MET A 285 -4.55 -1.10 7.28
N SER A 286 -5.68 -1.16 8.01
CA SER A 286 -6.96 -1.60 7.44
C SER A 286 -7.38 -0.73 6.25
N LEU A 287 -7.22 0.60 6.37
CA LEU A 287 -7.51 1.55 5.29
C LEU A 287 -6.54 1.38 4.11
N ARG A 288 -5.25 1.16 4.37
CA ARG A 288 -4.25 0.90 3.33
C ARG A 288 -4.54 -0.39 2.56
N MET A 289 -4.88 -1.47 3.26
CA MET A 289 -5.28 -2.73 2.63
C MET A 289 -6.51 -2.56 1.73
N ALA A 290 -7.51 -1.79 2.18
CA ALA A 290 -8.67 -1.46 1.35
C ALA A 290 -8.30 -0.67 0.09
N LEU A 291 -7.40 0.32 0.20
CA LEU A 291 -6.89 1.07 -0.94
C LEU A 291 -6.08 0.20 -1.91
N MET A 292 -5.21 -0.67 -1.39
CA MET A 292 -4.42 -1.64 -2.18
C MET A 292 -5.29 -2.72 -2.83
N GLY A 293 -6.42 -3.04 -2.21
CA GLY A 293 -7.51 -3.85 -2.78
C GLY A 293 -8.37 -3.09 -3.79
N LEU A 294 -8.06 -1.82 -4.07
CA LEU A 294 -8.78 -0.94 -4.99
C LEU A 294 -10.27 -0.78 -4.61
N ALA A 295 -10.62 -0.81 -3.32
CA ALA A 295 -12.00 -0.69 -2.83
C ALA A 295 -12.70 0.57 -3.35
N GLY A 296 -13.93 0.45 -3.83
CA GLY A 296 -14.64 1.54 -4.50
C GLY A 296 -16.11 1.21 -4.74
N PRO A 297 -16.95 2.21 -5.10
CA PRO A 297 -18.33 1.99 -5.52
C PRO A 297 -18.45 0.88 -6.58
N GLY A 298 -19.43 0.00 -6.40
CA GLY A 298 -19.73 -1.09 -7.34
C GLY A 298 -18.81 -2.31 -7.25
N LYS A 299 -17.75 -2.26 -6.44
CA LYS A 299 -16.85 -3.40 -6.22
C LYS A 299 -17.30 -4.25 -5.04
N ILE A 300 -17.01 -5.54 -5.10
CA ILE A 300 -17.23 -6.50 -4.01
C ILE A 300 -15.90 -6.95 -3.44
N ILE A 301 -15.70 -6.69 -2.15
CA ILE A 301 -14.49 -7.02 -1.40
C ILE A 301 -14.79 -8.15 -0.43
N TYR A 302 -13.96 -9.20 -0.47
CA TYR A 302 -14.13 -10.39 0.34
C TYR A 302 -13.00 -10.54 1.37
N ASP A 303 -13.35 -10.91 2.60
CA ASP A 303 -12.38 -11.27 3.64
C ASP A 303 -12.68 -12.68 4.18
N PRO A 304 -11.91 -13.72 3.79
CA PRO A 304 -12.10 -15.09 4.26
C PRO A 304 -11.74 -15.32 5.74
N PHE A 305 -11.11 -14.34 6.41
CA PHE A 305 -10.70 -14.40 7.81
C PHE A 305 -11.11 -13.12 8.53
N THR A 306 -12.41 -12.81 8.45
CA THR A 306 -12.96 -11.49 8.82
C THR A 306 -12.64 -11.10 10.26
N GLY A 307 -12.60 -12.05 11.20
CA GLY A 307 -12.43 -11.78 12.61
C GLY A 307 -13.48 -10.78 13.10
N THR A 308 -13.03 -9.61 13.56
CA THR A 308 -13.93 -8.53 14.00
C THR A 308 -14.40 -7.61 12.87
N GLY A 309 -13.88 -7.73 11.64
CA GLY A 309 -14.35 -6.97 10.48
C GLY A 309 -13.54 -5.74 10.09
N SER A 310 -12.34 -5.55 10.64
CA SER A 310 -11.55 -4.31 10.45
C SER A 310 -11.34 -3.95 8.97
N MET A 311 -10.97 -4.94 8.15
CA MET A 311 -10.78 -4.77 6.71
C MET A 311 -12.10 -4.50 5.97
N LEU A 312 -13.19 -5.16 6.36
CA LEU A 312 -14.51 -4.92 5.77
C LEU A 312 -15.01 -3.50 6.06
N HIS A 313 -14.89 -3.00 7.30
CA HIS A 313 -15.28 -1.63 7.61
C HIS A 313 -14.47 -0.62 6.80
N ALA A 314 -13.15 -0.84 6.69
CA ALA A 314 -12.28 0.02 5.89
C ALA A 314 -12.66 0.03 4.40
N ALA A 315 -12.94 -1.14 3.82
CA ALA A 315 -13.40 -1.24 2.42
C ALA A 315 -14.76 -0.55 2.21
N SER A 316 -15.69 -0.70 3.15
CA SER A 316 -17.02 -0.09 3.08
C SER A 316 -16.99 1.44 3.16
N LEU A 317 -15.98 2.03 3.83
CA LEU A 317 -15.76 3.49 3.85
C LEU A 317 -15.45 4.05 2.46
N TYR A 318 -14.81 3.24 1.60
CA TYR A 318 -14.59 3.56 0.20
C TYR A 318 -15.75 3.09 -0.70
N ASP A 319 -16.96 2.94 -0.13
CA ASP A 319 -18.21 2.58 -0.83
C ASP A 319 -18.23 1.20 -1.51
N ALA A 320 -17.28 0.32 -1.18
CA ALA A 320 -17.32 -1.05 -1.66
C ALA A 320 -18.38 -1.88 -0.93
N TYR A 321 -19.00 -2.81 -1.64
CA TYR A 321 -19.77 -3.87 -1.00
C TYR A 321 -18.83 -4.87 -0.36
N VAL A 322 -19.17 -5.37 0.82
CA VAL A 322 -18.29 -6.21 1.63
C VAL A 322 -18.95 -7.53 2.02
N LEU A 323 -18.18 -8.61 1.93
CA LEU A 323 -18.60 -9.95 2.31
C LEU A 323 -17.52 -10.59 3.17
N GLY A 324 -17.91 -11.07 4.35
CA GLY A 324 -17.00 -11.73 5.27
C GLY A 324 -17.21 -13.23 5.33
N ALA A 325 -16.16 -13.96 5.69
CA ALA A 325 -16.26 -15.31 6.22
C ALA A 325 -15.37 -15.47 7.46
N GLU A 326 -15.80 -16.32 8.38
CA GLU A 326 -15.05 -16.66 9.58
C GLU A 326 -15.45 -18.06 10.06
N ILE A 327 -14.46 -18.84 10.50
CA ILE A 327 -14.68 -20.19 11.04
C ILE A 327 -15.06 -20.14 12.53
N ASP A 328 -14.67 -19.09 13.25
CA ASP A 328 -15.09 -18.84 14.63
C ASP A 328 -16.17 -17.76 14.71
N VAL A 329 -17.44 -18.17 14.72
CA VAL A 329 -18.61 -17.28 14.76
C VAL A 329 -18.61 -16.30 15.95
N ARG A 330 -17.86 -16.57 17.02
CA ARG A 330 -17.76 -15.68 18.18
C ARG A 330 -17.06 -14.36 17.84
N ALA A 331 -16.10 -14.38 16.90
CA ALA A 331 -15.42 -13.18 16.43
C ALA A 331 -16.37 -12.27 15.63
N LEU A 332 -17.35 -12.85 14.93
CA LEU A 332 -18.39 -12.10 14.23
C LEU A 332 -19.44 -11.54 15.21
N ARG A 333 -19.98 -12.41 16.09
CA ARG A 333 -21.10 -12.10 16.99
C ARG A 333 -20.72 -11.17 18.13
N GLY A 334 -19.51 -11.30 18.68
CA GLY A 334 -19.12 -10.66 19.93
C GLY A 334 -19.65 -11.38 21.17
N LYS A 335 -19.40 -10.82 22.36
CA LYS A 335 -19.70 -11.47 23.66
C LYS A 335 -21.19 -11.49 24.01
N GLU A 336 -22.00 -10.63 23.41
CA GLU A 336 -23.44 -10.56 23.66
C GLU A 336 -24.21 -11.25 22.54
N LEU A 337 -25.02 -12.27 22.89
CA LEU A 337 -25.99 -12.90 21.99
C LEU A 337 -27.19 -11.97 21.80
N ALA A 338 -27.01 -10.85 21.09
CA ALA A 338 -28.04 -9.85 20.89
C ALA A 338 -29.05 -10.22 19.77
N GLY A 339 -29.47 -11.48 19.67
CA GLY A 339 -30.45 -11.90 18.65
C GLY A 339 -30.01 -11.72 17.18
N PRO A 340 -30.90 -11.97 16.20
CA PRO A 340 -30.57 -11.87 14.78
C PRO A 340 -30.19 -10.44 14.37
N GLY A 341 -29.11 -10.29 13.58
CA GLY A 341 -28.68 -9.02 12.99
C GLY A 341 -27.89 -8.07 13.90
N LYS A 342 -27.81 -8.31 15.22
CA LYS A 342 -27.07 -7.43 16.16
C LYS A 342 -25.71 -8.00 16.56
N THR A 343 -24.92 -8.39 15.57
CA THR A 343 -23.55 -8.88 15.79
C THR A 343 -22.61 -7.73 16.12
N GLY A 344 -21.51 -8.01 16.83
CA GLY A 344 -20.47 -7.02 17.14
C GLY A 344 -19.94 -6.31 15.90
N ILE A 345 -19.75 -7.05 14.80
CA ILE A 345 -19.37 -6.47 13.51
C ILE A 345 -20.45 -5.53 12.95
N MET A 346 -21.73 -5.89 13.01
CA MET A 346 -22.80 -5.01 12.52
C MET A 346 -23.00 -3.77 13.40
N LYS A 347 -22.77 -3.85 14.72
CA LYS A 347 -22.75 -2.68 15.60
C LYS A 347 -21.68 -1.65 15.18
N VAL A 348 -20.52 -2.13 14.74
CA VAL A 348 -19.45 -1.25 14.21
C VAL A 348 -19.84 -0.68 12.84
N ALA A 349 -20.46 -1.50 11.98
CA ALA A 349 -20.96 -1.01 10.70
C ALA A 349 -22.02 0.10 10.89
N GLU A 350 -22.86 -0.02 11.93
CA GLU A 350 -23.83 1.02 12.31
C GLU A 350 -23.12 2.28 12.83
N GLN A 351 -22.11 2.13 13.71
CA GLN A 351 -21.28 3.25 14.18
C GLN A 351 -20.70 4.06 13.02
N TYR A 352 -20.23 3.39 11.96
CA TYR A 352 -19.63 4.04 10.79
C TYR A 352 -20.64 4.36 9.67
N GLY A 353 -21.94 4.09 9.87
CA GLY A 353 -22.98 4.36 8.87
C GLY A 353 -22.89 3.51 7.61
N CYS A 354 -22.16 2.39 7.64
CA CYS A 354 -21.85 1.57 6.46
C CYS A 354 -22.56 0.22 6.40
N THR A 355 -23.59 -0.01 7.24
CA THR A 355 -24.40 -1.26 7.25
C THR A 355 -24.94 -1.62 5.87
N HIS A 356 -25.37 -0.63 5.08
CA HIS A 356 -25.91 -0.79 3.73
C HIS A 356 -24.89 -1.32 2.69
N ARG A 357 -23.60 -1.36 3.04
CA ARG A 357 -22.53 -1.94 2.22
C ARG A 357 -22.25 -3.41 2.53
N TYR A 358 -22.74 -3.92 3.66
CA TYR A 358 -22.54 -5.32 4.04
C TYR A 358 -23.50 -6.21 3.24
N LEU A 359 -22.93 -7.14 2.47
CA LEU A 359 -23.69 -8.21 1.83
C LEU A 359 -24.05 -9.28 2.85
N ASP A 360 -23.03 -9.82 3.55
CA ASP A 360 -23.20 -10.74 4.68
C ASP A 360 -21.86 -10.99 5.42
N CYS A 361 -21.91 -11.77 6.51
CA CYS A 361 -20.76 -12.37 7.16
C CYS A 361 -21.05 -13.86 7.45
N LEU A 362 -20.39 -14.74 6.70
CA LEU A 362 -20.68 -16.17 6.68
C LEU A 362 -19.90 -16.92 7.77
N HIS A 363 -20.55 -17.86 8.46
CA HIS A 363 -19.86 -18.87 9.25
C HIS A 363 -19.38 -19.98 8.31
N MET A 364 -18.12 -19.93 7.91
CA MET A 364 -17.59 -20.76 6.83
C MET A 364 -16.10 -21.01 7.02
N ASP A 365 -15.67 -22.23 6.75
CA ASP A 365 -14.27 -22.56 6.57
C ASP A 365 -13.87 -22.22 5.12
N PHE A 366 -12.94 -21.28 4.94
CA PHE A 366 -12.51 -20.86 3.60
C PHE A 366 -11.85 -21.98 2.79
N THR A 367 -11.36 -23.06 3.43
CA THR A 367 -10.80 -24.23 2.74
C THR A 367 -11.90 -25.05 2.04
N GLN A 368 -13.15 -24.93 2.50
CA GLN A 368 -14.32 -25.60 1.96
C GLN A 368 -15.41 -24.56 1.63
N PRO A 369 -15.15 -23.64 0.68
CA PRO A 369 -16.04 -22.52 0.48
C PRO A 369 -17.34 -22.97 -0.18
N ALA A 370 -18.46 -22.42 0.30
CA ALA A 370 -19.81 -22.72 -0.20
C ALA A 370 -20.14 -22.03 -1.54
N TRP A 371 -19.12 -21.61 -2.30
CA TRP A 371 -19.30 -20.97 -3.60
C TRP A 371 -19.65 -22.00 -4.68
N ARG A 372 -20.73 -21.78 -5.41
CA ARG A 372 -21.10 -22.60 -6.57
C ARG A 372 -20.08 -22.37 -7.69
N LYS A 373 -19.34 -23.41 -8.08
CA LYS A 373 -18.25 -23.36 -9.06
C LYS A 373 -18.68 -22.76 -10.40
N GLU A 374 -19.92 -23.03 -10.80
CA GLU A 374 -20.52 -22.59 -12.05
C GLU A 374 -20.66 -21.06 -12.13
N VAL A 375 -20.71 -20.37 -10.99
CA VAL A 375 -20.91 -18.90 -10.95
C VAL A 375 -19.62 -18.14 -11.25
N TYR A 376 -18.47 -18.71 -10.85
CA TYR A 376 -17.20 -17.98 -10.82
C TYR A 376 -16.09 -18.57 -11.69
N ARG A 377 -16.28 -19.77 -12.24
CA ARG A 377 -15.23 -20.49 -12.99
C ARG A 377 -14.52 -19.61 -14.02
N ASP A 378 -15.29 -18.85 -14.79
CA ASP A 378 -14.78 -18.13 -15.96
C ASP A 378 -14.56 -16.63 -15.72
N GLN A 379 -15.10 -16.07 -14.64
CA GLN A 379 -15.11 -14.62 -14.40
C GLN A 379 -14.69 -14.19 -12.99
N GLY A 380 -14.55 -15.11 -12.04
CA GLY A 380 -14.39 -14.78 -10.61
C GLY A 380 -15.68 -14.23 -9.97
N LEU A 381 -15.61 -13.94 -8.67
CA LEU A 381 -16.70 -13.39 -7.85
C LEU A 381 -16.36 -12.00 -7.31
N PHE A 382 -15.13 -11.83 -6.83
CA PHE A 382 -14.74 -10.67 -6.03
C PHE A 382 -13.73 -9.81 -6.79
N ASP A 383 -13.89 -8.50 -6.65
CA ASP A 383 -12.96 -7.51 -7.20
C ASP A 383 -11.65 -7.49 -6.40
N ALA A 384 -11.73 -7.77 -5.09
CA ALA A 384 -10.56 -8.04 -4.28
C ALA A 384 -10.84 -8.98 -3.10
N ILE A 385 -9.78 -9.61 -2.63
CA ILE A 385 -9.71 -10.36 -1.39
C ILE A 385 -8.69 -9.63 -0.52
N ILE A 386 -9.13 -9.12 0.63
CA ILE A 386 -8.26 -8.43 1.60
C ILE A 386 -8.38 -9.15 2.94
N THR A 387 -7.26 -9.59 3.52
CA THR A 387 -7.36 -10.46 4.69
C THR A 387 -6.09 -10.53 5.55
N ASP A 388 -6.27 -10.84 6.82
CA ASP A 388 -5.20 -11.09 7.79
C ASP A 388 -5.32 -12.54 8.29
N PRO A 389 -4.71 -13.51 7.57
CA PRO A 389 -4.88 -14.91 7.91
C PRO A 389 -4.33 -15.22 9.31
N PRO A 390 -4.92 -16.17 10.05
CA PRO A 390 -4.40 -16.56 11.36
C PRO A 390 -3.04 -17.25 11.20
N TYR A 391 -1.96 -16.57 11.58
CA TYR A 391 -0.60 -17.10 11.49
C TYR A 391 0.02 -17.47 12.84
N GLY A 392 -0.81 -17.73 13.87
CA GLY A 392 -0.35 -18.27 15.15
C GLY A 392 0.04 -17.25 16.22
N VAL A 393 0.12 -15.95 15.88
CA VAL A 393 0.41 -14.88 16.86
C VAL A 393 -0.82 -14.50 17.68
N ARG A 394 -1.88 -14.01 17.00
CA ARG A 394 -3.11 -13.50 17.64
C ARG A 394 -4.23 -14.55 17.70
N ALA A 395 -4.21 -15.48 16.76
CA ALA A 395 -5.13 -16.59 16.65
C ALA A 395 -4.43 -17.79 16.00
N GLY A 396 -4.74 -18.99 16.48
CA GLY A 396 -4.22 -20.22 15.89
C GLY A 396 -4.97 -20.57 14.61
N ALA A 397 -4.23 -20.91 13.55
CA ALA A 397 -4.77 -21.38 12.29
C ALA A 397 -5.55 -22.70 12.50
N LYS A 398 -6.78 -22.73 12.01
CA LYS A 398 -7.67 -23.90 12.09
C LYS A 398 -8.38 -24.14 10.78
N LYS A 399 -8.70 -25.41 10.53
CA LYS A 399 -9.61 -25.85 9.49
C LYS A 399 -10.51 -26.96 10.03
N LEU A 400 -11.63 -27.20 9.34
CA LEU A 400 -12.51 -28.32 9.64
C LEU A 400 -11.73 -29.63 9.55
N GLY A 401 -12.02 -30.51 10.50
CA GLY A 401 -11.42 -31.83 10.54
C GLY A 401 -11.34 -32.39 11.95
N LEU A 402 -11.25 -33.71 11.99
CA LEU A 402 -11.03 -34.48 13.18
C LEU A 402 -9.60 -34.26 13.70
N ARG A 403 -9.43 -34.15 15.02
CA ARG A 403 -8.11 -34.03 15.66
C ARG A 403 -7.43 -35.40 15.66
N ALA A 404 -6.22 -35.53 15.11
CA ALA A 404 -5.51 -36.81 14.94
C ALA A 404 -5.40 -37.70 16.21
N ASN A 405 -5.55 -37.13 17.40
CA ASN A 405 -5.34 -37.82 18.69
C ASN A 405 -6.66 -37.96 19.49
N GLY A 406 -7.81 -37.69 18.87
CA GLY A 406 -9.11 -37.75 19.53
C GLY A 406 -9.71 -39.16 19.55
N ARG A 407 -10.56 -39.46 20.53
CA ARG A 407 -11.51 -40.56 20.40
C ARG A 407 -12.49 -40.18 19.28
N HIS A 408 -12.30 -40.75 18.11
CA HIS A 408 -13.21 -40.57 16.99
C HIS A 408 -14.36 -41.55 17.12
N HIS A 409 -15.58 -41.05 16.98
CA HIS A 409 -16.74 -41.90 16.79
C HIS A 409 -16.86 -42.18 15.30
N ASP A 410 -16.99 -43.45 14.92
CA ASP A 410 -17.20 -43.86 13.52
C ASP A 410 -18.60 -43.48 12.99
N GLY A 411 -19.46 -42.94 13.85
CA GLY A 411 -20.81 -42.49 13.53
C GLY A 411 -21.16 -41.14 14.16
N PRO A 412 -22.32 -40.55 13.79
CA PRO A 412 -22.78 -39.30 14.39
C PRO A 412 -22.95 -39.48 15.89
N VAL A 413 -22.44 -38.52 16.66
CA VAL A 413 -22.72 -38.45 18.10
C VAL A 413 -24.23 -38.23 18.25
N ILE A 414 -24.92 -39.15 18.93
CA ILE A 414 -26.35 -39.06 19.17
C ILE A 414 -26.57 -38.44 20.56
N MET A 415 -27.39 -37.40 20.61
CA MET A 415 -27.78 -36.71 21.83
C MET A 415 -28.75 -37.57 22.66
N PRO A 416 -28.97 -37.28 23.96
CA PRO A 416 -29.87 -38.08 24.80
C PRO A 416 -31.31 -38.20 24.30
N ASP A 417 -31.77 -37.24 23.48
CA ASP A 417 -33.09 -37.20 22.85
C ASP A 417 -33.17 -37.99 21.52
N GLY A 418 -32.08 -38.63 21.10
CA GLY A 418 -31.98 -39.35 19.83
C GLY A 418 -31.58 -38.48 18.63
N THR A 419 -31.44 -37.18 18.80
CA THR A 419 -31.06 -36.26 17.72
C THR A 419 -29.56 -36.39 17.42
N PRO A 420 -29.13 -36.54 16.16
CA PRO A 420 -27.72 -36.40 15.81
C PRO A 420 -27.18 -35.01 16.19
N ALA A 421 -26.06 -34.96 16.89
CA ALA A 421 -25.46 -33.73 17.40
C ALA A 421 -25.25 -32.67 16.31
N HIS A 422 -24.96 -33.06 15.07
CA HIS A 422 -24.77 -32.13 13.95
C HIS A 422 -26.04 -31.39 13.50
N LEU A 423 -27.22 -31.82 13.97
CA LEU A 423 -28.51 -31.16 13.71
C LEU A 423 -28.92 -30.22 14.84
N THR A 424 -28.19 -30.17 15.95
CA THR A 424 -28.52 -29.25 17.05
C THR A 424 -28.12 -27.81 16.70
N MET A 425 -28.86 -26.84 17.22
CA MET A 425 -28.60 -25.41 16.91
C MET A 425 -27.26 -24.90 17.45
N ASP A 426 -26.72 -25.55 18.47
CA ASP A 426 -25.46 -25.24 19.15
C ASP A 426 -24.30 -26.10 18.64
N TYR A 427 -24.48 -26.86 17.56
CA TYR A 427 -23.43 -27.70 17.02
C TYR A 427 -22.25 -26.87 16.51
N HIS A 428 -21.06 -27.21 17.01
CA HIS A 428 -19.80 -26.69 16.52
C HIS A 428 -19.01 -27.80 15.81
N PRO A 429 -18.79 -27.68 14.49
CA PRO A 429 -18.00 -28.65 13.76
C PRO A 429 -16.59 -28.83 14.36
N PRO A 430 -16.05 -30.05 14.39
CA PRO A 430 -14.70 -30.29 14.89
C PRO A 430 -13.67 -29.58 14.00
N MET A 431 -12.68 -28.97 14.65
CA MET A 431 -11.58 -28.27 14.01
C MET A 431 -10.25 -28.90 14.41
N ARG A 432 -9.30 -28.88 13.47
CA ARG A 432 -7.91 -29.28 13.67
C ARG A 432 -6.96 -28.12 13.38
N ALA A 433 -5.73 -28.25 13.87
CA ALA A 433 -4.66 -27.32 13.54
C ALA A 433 -4.45 -27.26 12.03
N TYR A 434 -4.12 -26.06 11.54
CA TYR A 434 -3.89 -25.81 10.14
C TYR A 434 -2.50 -25.23 9.95
N HIS A 435 -1.66 -25.89 9.15
CA HIS A 435 -0.30 -25.45 8.94
C HIS A 435 -0.27 -24.15 8.13
N LEU A 436 0.58 -23.19 8.51
CA LEU A 436 0.64 -21.88 7.86
C LEU A 436 0.94 -22.00 6.36
N GLN A 437 1.87 -22.87 5.99
CA GLN A 437 2.26 -23.07 4.59
C GLN A 437 1.10 -23.64 3.75
N ASP A 438 0.30 -24.55 4.31
CA ASP A 438 -0.90 -25.07 3.66
C ASP A 438 -1.96 -23.97 3.53
N LEU A 439 -2.13 -23.15 4.58
CA LEU A 439 -3.04 -22.00 4.58
C LEU A 439 -2.71 -21.02 3.46
N LEU A 440 -1.45 -20.63 3.34
CA LEU A 440 -1.01 -19.71 2.29
C LEU A 440 -1.20 -20.34 0.91
N THR A 441 -0.88 -21.63 0.75
CA THR A 441 -1.08 -22.35 -0.52
C THR A 441 -2.55 -22.38 -0.93
N ASP A 442 -3.45 -22.72 0.01
CA ASP A 442 -4.89 -22.76 -0.24
C ASP A 442 -5.47 -21.35 -0.45
N LEU A 443 -4.99 -20.34 0.27
CA LEU A 443 -5.36 -18.94 0.06
C LEU A 443 -5.02 -18.49 -1.37
N MET A 444 -3.81 -18.78 -1.85
CA MET A 444 -3.38 -18.46 -3.21
C MET A 444 -4.24 -19.17 -4.26
N LYS A 445 -4.49 -20.47 -4.06
CA LYS A 445 -5.31 -21.30 -4.96
C LYS A 445 -6.79 -20.88 -4.99
N GLN A 446 -7.37 -20.50 -3.85
CA GLN A 446 -8.75 -20.00 -3.83
C GLN A 446 -8.82 -18.59 -4.41
N SER A 447 -7.85 -17.74 -4.13
CA SER A 447 -7.82 -16.37 -4.66
C SER A 447 -7.70 -16.35 -6.18
N SER A 448 -6.88 -17.23 -6.78
CA SER A 448 -6.77 -17.33 -8.24
C SER A 448 -8.09 -17.74 -8.93
N ARG A 449 -8.98 -18.42 -8.21
CA ARG A 449 -10.30 -18.85 -8.69
C ARG A 449 -11.38 -17.80 -8.44
N LEU A 450 -11.40 -17.21 -7.25
CA LEU A 450 -12.45 -16.32 -6.77
C LEU A 450 -12.25 -14.87 -7.20
N LEU A 451 -11.03 -14.44 -7.50
CA LEU A 451 -10.80 -13.10 -8.02
C LEU A 451 -11.24 -12.98 -9.47
N LYS A 452 -11.90 -11.87 -9.75
CA LYS A 452 -12.07 -11.38 -11.13
C LYS A 452 -10.71 -11.08 -11.75
N ASP A 453 -10.68 -11.04 -13.07
CA ASP A 453 -9.51 -10.60 -13.82
C ASP A 453 -9.05 -9.21 -13.37
N ASP A 454 -7.74 -9.02 -13.24
CA ASP A 454 -7.10 -7.83 -12.67
C ASP A 454 -7.45 -7.54 -11.19
N GLY A 455 -8.24 -8.39 -10.55
CA GLY A 455 -8.60 -8.31 -9.13
C GLY A 455 -7.39 -8.47 -8.21
N ARG A 456 -7.52 -7.99 -6.96
CA ARG A 456 -6.40 -7.91 -6.00
C ARG A 456 -6.52 -8.90 -4.86
N LEU A 457 -5.43 -9.57 -4.54
CA LEU A 457 -5.24 -10.28 -3.27
C LEU A 457 -4.31 -9.45 -2.40
N VAL A 458 -4.74 -9.06 -1.20
CA VAL A 458 -3.95 -8.31 -0.22
C VAL A 458 -3.95 -9.06 1.11
N PHE A 459 -2.78 -9.50 1.58
CA PHE A 459 -2.71 -10.31 2.79
C PHE A 459 -1.39 -10.20 3.52
N PHE A 460 -1.41 -10.55 4.81
CA PHE A 460 -0.22 -10.60 5.65
C PHE A 460 0.41 -11.99 5.73
N VAL A 461 1.73 -12.01 5.83
CA VAL A 461 2.55 -13.18 6.17
C VAL A 461 3.46 -12.81 7.34
N PRO A 462 3.58 -13.63 8.41
CA PRO A 462 4.49 -13.34 9.51
C PRO A 462 5.96 -13.42 9.06
N SER A 463 6.83 -12.67 9.73
CA SER A 463 8.28 -12.78 9.62
C SER A 463 8.92 -12.60 11.01
N ILE A 464 10.04 -13.28 11.27
CA ILE A 464 10.72 -13.20 12.57
C ILE A 464 11.74 -12.05 12.59
N SER A 465 12.27 -11.65 11.43
CA SER A 465 13.22 -10.52 11.33
C SER A 465 13.31 -9.93 9.91
N GLU A 466 13.91 -8.75 9.80
CA GLU A 466 14.21 -8.09 8.53
C GLU A 466 15.25 -8.87 7.68
N GLU A 467 16.20 -9.58 8.30
CA GLU A 467 17.11 -10.48 7.57
C GLU A 467 16.39 -11.72 7.02
N GLU A 468 15.40 -12.21 7.74
CA GLU A 468 14.54 -13.28 7.24
C GLU A 468 13.54 -12.78 6.20
N ASP A 469 13.14 -11.50 6.16
CA ASP A 469 12.33 -10.95 5.06
C ASP A 469 13.04 -11.11 3.70
N LYS A 470 14.35 -10.88 3.65
CA LYS A 470 15.19 -11.12 2.46
C LYS A 470 15.20 -12.60 2.04
N LYS A 471 14.92 -13.52 2.98
CA LYS A 471 14.84 -14.97 2.77
C LYS A 471 13.41 -15.50 2.72
N THR A 472 12.42 -14.68 3.02
CA THR A 472 11.02 -15.11 3.15
C THR A 472 10.50 -15.32 1.74
N HIS A 473 10.29 -16.60 1.41
CA HIS A 473 9.74 -16.99 0.13
C HIS A 473 8.30 -16.47 0.02
N VAL A 474 8.09 -15.49 -0.85
CA VAL A 474 6.76 -15.00 -1.21
C VAL A 474 6.01 -16.16 -1.87
N PRO A 475 4.80 -16.53 -1.41
CA PRO A 475 4.03 -17.58 -2.07
C PRO A 475 3.82 -17.27 -3.56
N GLU A 476 4.14 -18.21 -4.43
CA GLU A 476 3.96 -18.07 -5.87
C GLU A 476 2.73 -18.83 -6.35
N HIS A 477 2.06 -18.32 -7.40
CA HIS A 477 0.99 -19.02 -8.08
C HIS A 477 0.95 -18.60 -9.56
N PRO A 478 0.79 -19.52 -10.53
CA PRO A 478 0.87 -19.20 -11.97
C PRO A 478 -0.09 -18.09 -12.44
N ASP A 479 -1.26 -18.01 -11.82
CA ASP A 479 -2.30 -17.03 -12.12
C ASP A 479 -2.20 -15.69 -11.36
N LEU A 480 -1.29 -15.57 -10.40
CA LEU A 480 -1.14 -14.37 -9.58
C LEU A 480 0.22 -13.72 -9.85
N VAL A 481 0.25 -12.39 -9.86
CA VAL A 481 1.48 -11.60 -10.05
C VAL A 481 1.70 -10.77 -8.80
N LEU A 482 2.87 -10.87 -8.18
CA LEU A 482 3.26 -9.99 -7.10
C LEU A 482 3.31 -8.53 -7.59
N ILE A 483 2.67 -7.64 -6.85
CA ILE A 483 2.64 -6.21 -7.15
C ILE A 483 3.44 -5.42 -6.13
N ALA A 484 3.22 -5.70 -4.85
CA ALA A 484 3.87 -5.01 -3.76
C ALA A 484 4.18 -5.98 -2.62
N LYS A 485 5.31 -5.73 -1.96
CA LYS A 485 5.79 -6.45 -0.79
C LYS A 485 6.28 -5.40 0.21
N ASN A 486 5.65 -5.31 1.38
CA ASN A 486 5.97 -4.28 2.37
C ASN A 486 6.18 -4.89 3.75
N TYR A 487 7.39 -4.79 4.29
CA TYR A 487 7.71 -5.25 5.65
C TYR A 487 7.29 -4.22 6.70
N GLN A 488 6.52 -4.66 7.69
CA GLN A 488 6.16 -3.91 8.88
C GLN A 488 6.89 -4.50 10.08
N ASP A 489 7.78 -3.71 10.67
CA ASP A 489 8.57 -4.10 11.83
C ASP A 489 7.85 -3.80 13.15
N PHE A 490 7.90 -4.76 14.08
CA PHE A 490 7.47 -4.61 15.47
C PHE A 490 8.64 -4.87 16.45
N GLY A 491 9.88 -4.82 15.98
CA GLY A 491 11.12 -4.94 16.76
C GLY A 491 11.58 -6.38 16.96
N TYR A 492 10.73 -7.22 17.57
CA TYR A 492 11.05 -8.64 17.82
C TYR A 492 10.51 -9.61 16.78
N TRP A 493 9.54 -9.14 16.00
CA TRP A 493 8.91 -9.85 14.90
C TRP A 493 8.39 -8.79 13.93
N GLY A 494 8.09 -9.20 12.71
CA GLY A 494 7.44 -8.35 11.73
C GLY A 494 6.42 -9.12 10.92
N ARG A 495 5.81 -8.42 9.98
CA ARG A 495 4.93 -9.06 8.99
C ARG A 495 5.08 -8.37 7.66
N ILE A 496 4.87 -9.14 6.61
CA ILE A 496 5.00 -8.68 5.24
C ILE A 496 3.58 -8.55 4.68
N LEU A 497 3.20 -7.34 4.30
CA LEU A 497 2.00 -7.10 3.51
C LEU A 497 2.30 -7.41 2.05
N ILE A 498 1.61 -8.40 1.51
CA ILE A 498 1.73 -8.84 0.13
C ILE A 498 0.50 -8.35 -0.62
N THR A 499 0.71 -7.77 -1.80
CA THR A 499 -0.36 -7.45 -2.75
C THR A 499 -0.08 -8.12 -4.09
N MET A 500 -1.06 -8.84 -4.61
CA MET A 500 -0.98 -9.58 -5.86
C MET A 500 -2.15 -9.26 -6.79
N ARG A 501 -1.93 -9.40 -8.10
CA ARG A 501 -2.94 -9.22 -9.15
C ARG A 501 -3.31 -10.56 -9.75
N ARG A 502 -4.59 -10.81 -9.97
CA ARG A 502 -5.05 -11.89 -10.84
C ARG A 502 -4.73 -11.56 -12.29
N LYS A 503 -3.93 -12.40 -12.96
CA LYS A 503 -3.73 -12.31 -14.41
C LYS A 503 -5.08 -12.44 -15.12
N ARG A 504 -5.25 -11.78 -16.26
CA ARG A 504 -6.43 -12.00 -17.10
C ARG A 504 -6.50 -13.46 -17.56
N ARG A 505 -7.69 -14.05 -17.51
CA ARG A 505 -7.97 -15.33 -18.17
C ARG A 505 -7.99 -15.02 -19.67
N THR A 506 -7.17 -15.71 -20.47
CA THR A 506 -7.17 -15.49 -21.92
C THR A 506 -8.33 -16.24 -22.56
N ASP A 507 -9.17 -15.53 -23.32
CA ASP A 507 -10.21 -16.15 -24.15
C ASP A 507 -9.55 -17.06 -25.19
N GLY A 508 -9.57 -18.38 -24.96
CA GLY A 508 -9.20 -19.37 -25.98
C GLY A 508 -7.91 -20.17 -25.76
N ALA A 509 -7.21 -20.03 -24.62
CA ALA A 509 -6.28 -21.08 -24.23
C ALA A 509 -7.03 -22.11 -23.37
N SER A 510 -7.41 -23.21 -23.99
CA SER A 510 -7.69 -24.48 -23.31
C SER A 510 -6.44 -25.01 -22.60
N GLY A 511 -5.88 -24.23 -21.68
CA GLY A 511 -4.96 -24.72 -20.65
C GLY A 511 -5.85 -25.38 -19.63
N GLY A 512 -5.95 -26.71 -19.72
CA GLY A 512 -6.89 -27.50 -18.94
C GLY A 512 -6.93 -27.03 -17.48
N PHE A 513 -8.11 -26.65 -17.01
CA PHE A 513 -8.48 -27.08 -15.68
C PHE A 513 -8.20 -28.58 -15.67
N ALA A 514 -7.11 -29.01 -15.02
CA ALA A 514 -6.92 -30.41 -14.70
C ALA A 514 -8.23 -30.81 -14.04
N SER A 515 -9.00 -31.61 -14.78
CA SER A 515 -10.31 -32.05 -14.36
C SER A 515 -10.07 -32.87 -13.11
N ASP A 516 -10.47 -32.34 -11.94
CA ASP A 516 -10.87 -33.17 -10.81
C ASP A 516 -12.11 -33.96 -11.25
N ARG A 517 -11.89 -34.96 -12.11
CA ARG A 517 -12.82 -36.03 -12.47
C ARG A 517 -12.15 -37.32 -12.06
N ASN A 518 -12.26 -37.63 -10.78
CA ASN A 518 -12.64 -38.93 -10.23
C ASN A 518 -12.17 -39.01 -8.78
N GLY A 519 -13.12 -38.84 -7.87
CA GLY A 519 -13.05 -39.60 -6.64
C GLY A 519 -13.34 -41.05 -6.97
N SER A 520 -12.32 -41.89 -6.92
CA SER A 520 -12.48 -43.27 -6.50
C SER A 520 -11.33 -43.58 -5.56
N ASP A 521 -11.70 -43.70 -4.30
CA ASP A 521 -10.93 -44.28 -3.21
C ASP A 521 -10.36 -45.64 -3.68
N THR A 522 -9.03 -45.77 -3.72
CA THR A 522 -8.27 -47.03 -3.46
C THR A 522 -6.77 -46.81 -3.69
N GLY A 523 -5.96 -47.18 -2.68
CA GLY A 523 -4.63 -47.76 -2.91
C GLY A 523 -3.47 -46.78 -3.10
N GLY A 524 -2.66 -46.64 -2.05
CA GLY A 524 -1.38 -45.92 -2.12
C GLY A 524 -0.42 -46.56 -3.14
N VAL A 525 0.22 -45.71 -3.94
CA VAL A 525 1.45 -46.04 -4.65
C VAL A 525 2.43 -44.89 -4.47
N ARG A 526 3.57 -45.22 -3.87
CA ARG A 526 4.73 -44.35 -3.69
C ARG A 526 5.37 -44.06 -5.05
N HIS A 527 5.69 -42.79 -5.29
CA HIS A 527 6.75 -42.44 -6.23
C HIS A 527 7.95 -41.93 -5.43
N ASP A 528 8.90 -42.84 -5.20
CA ASP A 528 10.23 -42.53 -4.69
C ASP A 528 11.04 -41.82 -5.77
N GLY A 529 11.76 -40.76 -5.39
CA GLY A 529 12.76 -40.14 -6.26
C GLY A 529 13.13 -38.69 -5.99
N PHE A 530 13.42 -38.29 -4.74
CA PHE A 530 14.65 -37.56 -4.40
C PHE A 530 14.77 -37.45 -2.87
N ILE A 531 15.67 -38.25 -2.31
CA ILE A 531 16.07 -38.21 -0.89
C ILE A 531 17.40 -37.45 -0.83
N SER A 532 17.43 -36.36 -0.08
CA SER A 532 18.57 -36.06 0.79
C SER A 532 18.07 -35.99 2.24
N SER A 533 18.24 -37.13 2.91
CA SER A 533 18.25 -37.39 4.35
C SER A 533 17.90 -36.24 5.31
N SER A 534 16.75 -36.35 5.98
CA SER A 534 16.70 -36.42 7.44
C SER A 534 15.36 -37.00 7.89
N THR A 535 15.42 -38.21 8.40
CA THR A 535 14.30 -38.99 8.90
C THR A 535 13.91 -38.45 10.27
N THR A 536 12.81 -37.72 10.37
CA THR A 536 11.95 -37.59 11.58
C THR A 536 10.85 -36.56 11.31
N SER A 537 9.59 -36.90 11.60
CA SER A 537 8.48 -36.03 12.05
C SER A 537 7.11 -36.20 11.36
N PHE A 538 6.51 -37.39 11.48
CA PHE A 538 5.05 -37.49 11.51
C PHE A 538 4.55 -37.02 12.90
N SER A 539 4.68 -35.73 13.21
CA SER A 539 4.11 -35.07 14.43
C SER A 539 4.22 -33.54 14.46
N ARG A 540 4.79 -32.87 13.45
CA ARG A 540 5.23 -31.46 13.54
C ARG A 540 4.17 -30.36 13.46
N ALA A 541 2.91 -30.66 13.17
CA ALA A 541 1.88 -29.62 13.01
C ALA A 541 1.62 -28.81 14.30
N ASN A 542 1.88 -29.40 15.47
CA ASN A 542 1.86 -28.68 16.76
C ASN A 542 3.23 -28.13 17.15
N GLU A 543 4.33 -28.64 16.59
CA GLU A 543 5.68 -28.18 16.93
C GLU A 543 5.94 -26.80 16.32
N ASP A 544 5.66 -26.55 15.04
CA ASP A 544 6.03 -25.26 14.41
C ASP A 544 5.27 -24.04 15.00
N ALA A 545 3.96 -24.18 15.28
CA ALA A 545 3.18 -23.12 15.92
C ALA A 545 3.57 -22.92 17.40
N HIS A 546 4.00 -23.99 18.07
CA HIS A 546 4.44 -23.96 19.46
C HIS A 546 5.91 -23.54 19.58
N GLU A 547 6.73 -23.78 18.57
CA GLU A 547 8.13 -23.38 18.42
C GLU A 547 8.19 -21.89 18.08
N PHE A 548 7.33 -21.40 17.16
CA PHE A 548 7.14 -19.97 16.94
C PHE A 548 6.66 -19.26 18.23
N ARG A 549 5.68 -19.85 18.95
CA ARG A 549 5.19 -19.32 20.23
C ARG A 549 6.22 -19.39 21.37
N ASN A 550 7.07 -20.41 21.40
CA ASN A 550 8.12 -20.60 22.40
C ASN A 550 9.36 -19.72 22.12
N LEU A 551 9.74 -19.54 20.86
CA LEU A 551 10.73 -18.54 20.42
C LEU A 551 10.31 -17.14 20.86
N PHE A 552 9.01 -16.85 20.79
CA PHE A 552 8.42 -15.61 21.24
C PHE A 552 8.40 -15.45 22.77
N HIS A 553 7.99 -16.48 23.52
CA HIS A 553 7.96 -16.41 25.00
C HIS A 553 9.36 -16.35 25.63
N ASN A 554 10.34 -17.11 25.11
CA ASN A 554 11.69 -17.19 25.69
C ASN A 554 12.56 -15.95 25.45
N ARG A 555 12.16 -15.01 24.59
CA ARG A 555 12.83 -13.72 24.39
C ARG A 555 12.15 -12.55 25.10
N SER A 556 11.03 -12.80 25.77
CA SER A 556 10.25 -11.80 26.54
C SER A 556 10.49 -11.85 28.06
N MET A 557 11.32 -12.80 28.52
CA MET A 557 12.05 -12.75 29.80
C MET A 557 13.50 -12.38 29.52
#